data_AF-A0A926LUI0-F1
#
_entry.id   AF-A0A926LUI0-F1
#
_cell.length_a   1.000
_cell.length_b   1.000
_cell.length_c   1.000
_cell.angle_alpha   90.00
_cell.angle_beta   90.00
_cell.angle_gamma   90.00
#
_symmetry.space_group_name_H-M   'P 1'
#
loop_
_entity.id
_entity.type
_entity.pdbx_description
1 polymer ?
#
loop_
_entity_poly.entity_id
_entity_poly.type
_entity_poly.pdbx_seq_one_letter_code
_entity_poly.pdbx_strand_id
1 'polypeptide(L)'
;MKKTEGISSLADQVERLEGVSSEIEDAEARLKLLKKKRDHISGEVIPTMMSEMGLAELKLHDGSHLKVSTSYRATITEANKEAAFNWLRNNGLGDIIKNEISVAFGRNEDNKAASYAELAKGHGFQPTQKMKVEPMTLKALVRERIEAGKDMP
;
A
#
# COMPACT_ATOMS: atom_id res chain seq x y z
N MET A 1 22.13 38.26 24.87
CA MET A 1 20.83 37.82 25.43
C MET A 1 19.92 37.07 24.44
N LYS A 2 20.06 37.19 23.11
CA LYS A 2 19.16 36.53 22.13
C LYS A 2 19.31 35.00 21.94
N LYS A 3 20.36 34.36 22.47
CA LYS A 3 20.59 32.91 22.28
C LYS A 3 19.74 32.03 23.19
N THR A 4 19.35 32.53 24.36
CA THR A 4 18.66 31.73 25.39
C THR A 4 17.15 31.61 25.11
N GLU A 5 16.53 32.64 24.54
CA GLU A 5 15.11 32.61 24.15
C GLU A 5 14.82 31.61 23.01
N GLY A 6 15.73 31.51 22.03
CA GLY A 6 15.58 30.54 20.93
C GLY A 6 15.76 29.08 21.36
N ILE A 7 16.53 28.81 22.42
CA ILE A 7 16.73 27.47 22.96
C ILE A 7 15.51 27.03 23.78
N SER A 8 14.89 27.94 24.55
CA SER A 8 13.62 27.66 25.24
C SER A 8 12.53 27.35 24.22
N SER A 9 12.36 28.20 23.20
CA SER A 9 11.37 27.97 22.14
C SER A 9 11.59 26.68 21.36
N LEU A 10 12.83 26.20 21.23
CA LEU A 10 13.12 24.93 20.59
C LEU A 10 12.76 23.75 21.50
N ALA A 11 13.07 23.82 22.79
CA ALA A 11 12.70 22.79 23.76
C ALA A 11 11.17 22.64 23.88
N ASP A 12 10.44 23.75 23.97
CA ASP A 12 8.97 23.77 23.96
C ASP A 12 8.38 23.13 22.69
N GLN A 13 9.01 23.37 21.53
CA GLN A 13 8.54 22.82 20.26
C GLN A 13 8.88 21.33 20.10
N VAL A 14 9.98 20.86 20.69
CA VAL A 14 10.34 19.43 20.73
C VAL A 14 9.37 18.67 21.63
N GLU A 15 9.04 19.20 22.81
CA GLU A 15 8.06 18.59 23.72
C GLU A 15 6.66 18.52 23.09
N ARG A 16 6.23 19.57 22.39
CA ARG A 16 4.99 19.56 21.59
C ARG A 16 5.02 18.53 20.47
N LEU A 17 6.15 18.37 19.79
CA LEU A 17 6.29 17.39 18.72
C LEU A 17 6.22 15.96 19.25
N GLU A 18 6.81 15.68 20.43
CA GLU A 18 6.66 14.39 21.10
C GLU A 18 5.21 14.14 21.53
N GLY A 19 4.53 15.15 22.09
CA GLY A 19 3.10 15.04 22.43
C GLY A 19 2.22 14.72 21.22
N VAL A 20 2.38 15.46 20.12
CA VAL A 20 1.65 15.21 18.86
C VAL A 20 1.99 13.83 18.28
N SER A 21 3.25 13.39 18.37
CA SER A 21 3.65 12.06 17.90
C SER A 21 2.98 10.94 18.72
N SER A 22 2.93 11.09 20.04
CA SER A 22 2.21 10.18 20.94
C SER A 22 0.71 10.12 20.62
N GLU A 23 0.07 11.27 20.39
CA GLU A 23 -1.34 11.33 20.02
C GLU A 23 -1.61 10.65 18.66
N ILE A 24 -0.69 10.77 17.70
CA ILE A 24 -0.79 10.07 16.41
C ILE A 24 -0.71 8.55 16.63
N GLU A 25 0.23 8.06 17.44
CA GLU A 25 0.36 6.62 17.72
C GLU A 25 -0.91 6.06 18.39
N ASP A 26 -1.46 6.77 19.38
CA ASP A 26 -2.70 6.39 20.04
C ASP A 26 -3.90 6.40 19.08
N ALA A 27 -3.99 7.42 18.21
CA ALA A 27 -5.02 7.50 17.19
C ALA A 27 -4.90 6.37 16.18
N GLU A 28 -3.70 6.00 15.75
CA GLU A 28 -3.45 4.85 14.86
C GLU A 28 -3.84 3.51 15.52
N ALA A 29 -3.49 3.33 16.80
CA ALA A 29 -3.89 2.16 17.58
C ALA A 29 -5.42 2.06 17.68
N ARG A 30 -6.08 3.17 17.99
CA ARG A 30 -7.55 3.26 18.04
C ARG A 30 -8.19 3.03 16.68
N LEU A 31 -7.61 3.57 15.61
CA LEU A 31 -8.06 3.35 14.24
C LEU A 31 -7.98 1.87 13.87
N LYS A 32 -6.90 1.19 14.24
CA LYS A 32 -6.73 -0.26 14.02
C LYS A 32 -7.80 -1.07 14.74
N LEU A 33 -8.12 -0.73 15.99
CA LEU A 33 -9.20 -1.35 16.75
C LEU A 33 -10.58 -1.12 16.10
N LEU A 34 -10.87 0.12 15.68
CA LEU A 34 -12.12 0.45 15.00
C LEU A 34 -12.26 -0.27 13.66
N LYS A 35 -11.19 -0.37 12.87
CA LYS A 35 -11.16 -1.18 11.64
C LYS A 35 -11.51 -2.64 11.93
N LYS A 36 -10.90 -3.24 12.95
CA LYS A 36 -11.20 -4.63 13.34
C LYS A 36 -12.66 -4.81 13.79
N LYS A 37 -13.20 -3.87 14.57
CA LYS A 37 -14.61 -3.88 14.98
C LYS A 37 -15.56 -3.76 13.79
N ARG A 38 -15.28 -2.83 12.88
CA ARG A 38 -16.04 -2.68 11.63
C ARG A 38 -16.05 -3.98 10.85
N ASP A 39 -14.89 -4.59 10.66
CA ASP A 39 -14.76 -5.83 9.88
C ASP A 39 -15.53 -6.98 10.51
N HIS A 40 -15.49 -7.12 11.84
CA HIS A 40 -16.29 -8.11 12.57
C HIS A 40 -17.80 -7.86 12.43
N ILE A 41 -18.24 -6.60 12.58
CA ILE A 41 -19.65 -6.25 12.43
C ILE A 41 -20.14 -6.52 11.00
N SER A 42 -19.39 -6.08 9.98
CA SER A 42 -19.78 -6.24 8.58
C SER A 42 -19.64 -7.66 8.06
N GLY A 43 -18.65 -8.41 8.57
CA GLY A 43 -18.31 -9.74 8.07
C GLY A 43 -19.01 -10.89 8.80
N GLU A 44 -19.38 -10.71 10.06
CA GLU A 44 -19.93 -11.78 10.90
C GLU A 44 -21.29 -11.40 11.47
N VAL A 45 -21.38 -10.29 12.22
CA VAL A 45 -22.60 -9.93 12.96
C VAL A 45 -23.77 -9.63 12.04
N ILE A 46 -23.60 -8.71 11.08
CA ILE A 46 -24.67 -8.32 10.15
C ILE A 46 -25.10 -9.49 9.26
N PRO A 47 -24.19 -10.24 8.60
CA PRO A 47 -24.58 -11.41 7.81
C PRO A 47 -25.29 -12.48 8.64
N THR A 48 -24.85 -12.73 9.88
CA THR A 48 -25.49 -13.72 10.77
C THR A 48 -26.90 -13.29 11.12
N MET A 49 -27.10 -12.04 11.59
CA MET A 49 -28.43 -11.51 11.91
C MET A 49 -29.35 -11.49 10.68
N MET A 50 -28.85 -11.11 9.51
CA MET A 50 -29.62 -11.13 8.27
C MET A 50 -30.00 -12.55 7.86
N SER A 51 -29.10 -13.52 8.04
CA SER A 51 -29.37 -14.93 7.78
C SER A 51 -30.39 -15.52 8.77
N GLU A 52 -30.31 -15.17 10.05
CA GLU A 52 -31.29 -15.58 11.08
C GLU A 52 -32.69 -15.04 10.78
N MET A 53 -32.76 -13.82 10.24
CA MET A 53 -34.02 -13.19 9.79
C MET A 53 -34.48 -13.69 8.41
N GLY A 54 -33.68 -14.49 7.71
CA GLY A 54 -33.97 -14.96 6.34
C GLY A 54 -33.97 -13.84 5.29
N LEU A 55 -33.32 -12.70 5.57
CA LEU A 55 -33.30 -11.51 4.72
C LEU A 55 -31.97 -11.44 3.96
N ALA A 56 -32.03 -11.42 2.62
CA ALA A 56 -30.85 -11.16 1.77
C ALA A 56 -30.64 -9.64 1.53
N GLU A 57 -31.72 -8.87 1.63
CA GLU A 57 -31.74 -7.42 1.48
C GLU A 57 -32.66 -6.77 2.51
N LEU A 58 -32.27 -5.59 2.99
CA LEU A 58 -33.02 -4.80 3.95
C LEU A 58 -33.04 -3.34 3.47
N LYS A 59 -34.23 -2.75 3.37
CA LYS A 59 -34.38 -1.30 3.19
C LYS A 59 -34.50 -0.66 4.57
N LEU A 60 -33.59 0.25 4.91
CA LEU A 60 -33.64 1.01 6.15
C LEU A 60 -34.67 2.15 6.03
N HIS A 61 -35.16 2.60 7.18
CA HIS A 61 -36.12 3.71 7.29
C HIS A 61 -35.57 5.04 6.72
N ASP A 62 -34.25 5.20 6.69
CA ASP A 62 -33.55 6.34 6.10
C ASP A 62 -33.40 6.24 4.56
N GLY A 63 -34.08 5.29 3.92
CA GLY A 63 -34.01 5.06 2.47
C GLY A 63 -32.74 4.31 2.00
N SER A 64 -31.80 4.02 2.90
CA SER A 64 -30.60 3.25 2.60
C SER A 64 -30.91 1.77 2.34
N HIS A 65 -30.28 1.18 1.32
CA HIS A 65 -30.43 -0.24 0.97
C HIS A 65 -29.21 -1.05 1.44
N LEU A 66 -29.44 -2.06 2.27
CA LEU A 66 -28.43 -2.99 2.75
C LEU A 66 -28.61 -4.34 2.03
N LYS A 67 -27.58 -4.81 1.33
CA LYS A 67 -27.56 -6.12 0.67
C LYS A 67 -26.35 -6.91 1.16
N VAL A 68 -26.57 -8.09 1.70
CA VAL A 68 -25.48 -8.99 2.10
C VAL A 68 -25.10 -9.86 0.93
N SER A 69 -23.81 -9.84 0.56
CA SER A 69 -23.25 -10.66 -0.51
C SER A 69 -22.03 -11.40 0.01
N THR A 70 -21.94 -12.70 -0.27
CA THR A 70 -20.80 -13.53 0.12
C THR A 70 -19.60 -13.18 -0.75
N SER A 71 -18.54 -12.65 -0.14
CA SER A 71 -17.26 -12.44 -0.82
C SER A 71 -16.25 -13.48 -0.34
N TYR A 72 -15.69 -14.25 -1.26
CA TYR A 72 -14.64 -15.22 -0.94
C TYR A 72 -13.28 -14.55 -1.07
N ARG A 73 -12.47 -14.63 0.00
CA ARG A 73 -11.08 -14.19 0.00
C ARG A 73 -10.18 -15.41 0.17
N ALA A 74 -9.26 -15.61 -0.77
CA ALA A 74 -8.24 -16.65 -0.69
C ALA A 74 -6.85 -15.99 -0.74
N THR A 75 -5.96 -16.43 0.13
CA THR A 75 -4.56 -15.98 0.17
C THR A 75 -3.66 -17.20 0.16
N ILE A 76 -2.67 -17.22 -0.74
CA ILE A 76 -1.63 -18.25 -0.77
C ILE A 76 -0.45 -17.77 0.08
N THR A 77 -0.07 -18.54 1.09
CA THR A 77 1.11 -18.24 1.94
C THR A 77 2.40 -18.49 1.17
N GLU A 78 3.48 -17.77 1.51
CA GLU A 78 4.74 -17.86 0.76
C GLU A 78 5.36 -19.27 0.78
N ALA A 79 5.31 -19.93 1.93
CA ALA A 79 5.81 -21.30 2.10
C ALA A 79 5.12 -22.32 1.17
N ASN A 80 3.87 -22.06 0.81
CA ASN A 80 3.07 -22.97 -0.02
C ASN A 80 2.88 -22.45 -1.45
N LYS A 81 3.57 -21.38 -1.87
CA LYS A 81 3.41 -20.79 -3.21
C LYS A 81 3.65 -21.81 -4.31
N GLU A 82 4.77 -22.54 -4.27
CA GLU A 82 5.07 -23.56 -5.29
C GLU A 82 4.05 -24.69 -5.32
N ALA A 83 3.70 -25.25 -4.17
CA ALA A 83 2.71 -26.32 -4.08
C ALA A 83 1.33 -25.86 -4.58
N ALA A 84 0.90 -24.65 -4.22
CA ALA A 84 -0.36 -24.07 -4.66
C ALA A 84 -0.36 -23.77 -6.16
N PHE A 85 0.73 -23.20 -6.71
CA PHE A 85 0.84 -22.96 -8.15
C PHE A 85 0.87 -24.25 -8.96
N ASN A 86 1.58 -25.28 -8.47
CA ASN A 86 1.59 -26.59 -9.11
C ASN A 86 0.21 -27.26 -9.06
N TRP A 87 -0.49 -27.17 -7.92
CA TRP A 87 -1.86 -27.65 -7.82
C TRP A 87 -2.78 -26.92 -8.80
N LEU A 88 -2.71 -25.58 -8.87
CA LEU A 88 -3.50 -24.79 -9.82
C LEU A 88 -3.23 -25.18 -11.28
N ARG A 89 -1.96 -25.35 -11.67
CA ARG A 89 -1.60 -25.80 -13.02
C ARG A 89 -2.11 -27.21 -13.32
N ASN A 90 -1.93 -28.14 -12.39
CA ASN A 90 -2.36 -29.53 -12.56
C ASN A 90 -3.89 -29.68 -12.64
N ASN A 91 -4.64 -28.75 -12.05
CA ASN A 91 -6.09 -28.73 -12.09
C ASN A 91 -6.65 -27.87 -13.23
N GLY A 92 -5.84 -27.46 -14.20
CA GLY A 92 -6.29 -26.64 -15.33
C GLY A 92 -6.67 -25.20 -14.96
N LEU A 93 -6.34 -24.75 -13.73
CA LEU A 93 -6.52 -23.38 -13.25
C LEU A 93 -5.23 -22.57 -13.41
N GLY A 94 -4.39 -22.93 -14.40
CA GLY A 94 -3.13 -22.21 -14.66
C GLY A 94 -3.35 -20.76 -15.09
N ASP A 95 -4.48 -20.46 -15.75
CA ASP A 95 -4.79 -19.14 -16.29
C ASP A 95 -4.98 -18.05 -15.23
N ILE A 96 -5.30 -18.42 -13.98
CA ILE A 96 -5.41 -17.44 -12.89
C ILE A 96 -4.02 -17.00 -12.38
N ILE A 97 -2.96 -17.74 -12.71
CA ILE A 97 -1.59 -17.44 -12.29
C ILE A 97 -1.03 -16.37 -13.24
N LYS A 98 -1.02 -15.12 -12.78
CA LYS A 98 -0.31 -14.05 -13.46
C LYS A 98 1.19 -14.18 -13.18
N ASN A 99 1.97 -14.48 -14.21
CA ASN A 99 3.43 -14.47 -14.14
C ASN A 99 3.96 -13.12 -14.66
N GLU A 100 4.42 -12.26 -13.76
CA GLU A 100 5.03 -10.98 -14.11
C GLU A 100 6.55 -11.07 -13.94
N ILE A 101 7.29 -10.67 -14.98
CA ILE A 101 8.75 -10.56 -14.93
C ILE A 101 9.10 -9.08 -14.85
N SER A 102 9.69 -8.67 -13.74
CA SER A 102 10.21 -7.31 -13.54
C SER A 102 11.73 -7.33 -13.61
N VAL A 103 12.30 -6.48 -14.47
CA VAL A 103 13.75 -6.33 -14.63
C VAL A 103 14.12 -4.92 -14.21
N ALA A 104 15.00 -4.81 -13.21
CA ALA A 104 15.51 -3.53 -12.74
C ALA A 104 16.84 -3.19 -13.45
N PHE A 105 16.96 -1.96 -13.94
CA PHE A 105 18.17 -1.42 -14.55
C PHE A 105 18.77 -0.34 -13.65
N GLY A 106 20.09 -0.28 -13.56
CA GLY A 106 20.83 0.65 -12.71
C GLY A 106 20.89 2.08 -13.26
N ARG A 107 21.53 2.98 -12.50
CA ARG A 107 21.75 4.37 -12.91
C ARG A 107 22.61 4.42 -14.18
N ASN A 108 22.17 5.18 -15.18
CA ASN A 108 22.77 5.30 -16.53
C ASN A 108 22.62 4.06 -17.43
N GLU A 109 21.75 3.11 -17.08
CA GLU A 109 21.42 1.97 -17.94
C GLU A 109 20.14 2.18 -18.76
N ASP A 110 19.67 3.43 -18.89
CA ASP A 110 18.47 3.81 -19.63
C ASP A 110 18.50 3.28 -21.09
N ASN A 111 19.68 3.30 -21.73
CA ASN A 111 19.86 2.74 -23.06
C ASN A 111 19.69 1.22 -23.10
N LYS A 112 20.11 0.50 -22.06
CA LYS A 112 19.89 -0.96 -21.94
C LYS A 112 18.43 -1.28 -21.66
N ALA A 113 17.78 -0.50 -20.79
CA ALA A 113 16.35 -0.64 -20.51
C ALA A 113 15.50 -0.43 -21.76
N ALA A 114 15.82 0.60 -22.57
CA ALA A 114 15.17 0.86 -23.84
C ALA A 114 15.42 -0.28 -24.85
N SER A 115 16.67 -0.74 -24.96
CA SER A 115 17.02 -1.87 -25.85
C SER A 115 16.30 -3.16 -25.47
N TYR A 116 16.19 -3.44 -24.16
CA TYR A 116 15.48 -4.61 -23.65
C TYR A 116 13.97 -4.51 -23.87
N ALA A 117 13.39 -3.31 -23.73
CA ALA A 117 11.99 -3.07 -24.05
C ALA A 117 11.71 -3.28 -25.55
N GLU A 118 12.58 -2.80 -26.43
CA GLU A 118 12.45 -3.04 -27.88
C GLU A 118 12.61 -4.52 -28.24
N LEU A 119 13.55 -5.24 -27.62
CA LEU A 119 13.69 -6.68 -27.79
C LEU A 119 12.41 -7.42 -27.35
N ALA A 120 11.87 -7.08 -26.17
CA ALA A 120 10.64 -7.67 -25.66
C ALA A 120 9.45 -7.40 -26.60
N LYS A 121 9.33 -6.18 -27.14
CA LYS A 121 8.34 -5.85 -28.18
C LYS A 121 8.53 -6.66 -29.46
N GLY A 122 9.78 -6.85 -29.88
CA GLY A 122 10.15 -7.66 -31.05
C GLY A 122 9.71 -9.13 -30.92
N HIS A 123 9.62 -9.64 -29.69
CA HIS A 123 9.10 -10.97 -29.38
C HIS A 123 7.60 -10.99 -29.06
N GLY A 124 6.87 -9.89 -29.31
CA GLY A 124 5.42 -9.80 -29.11
C GLY A 124 4.98 -9.55 -27.67
N PHE A 125 5.90 -9.23 -26.75
CA PHE A 125 5.57 -8.83 -25.38
C PHE A 125 5.25 -7.33 -25.30
N GLN A 126 4.49 -6.93 -24.29
CA GLN A 126 4.17 -5.52 -24.01
C GLN A 126 4.90 -5.08 -22.73
N PRO A 127 6.19 -4.69 -22.81
CA PRO A 127 6.93 -4.26 -21.63
C PRO A 127 6.38 -2.92 -21.12
N THR A 128 6.09 -2.86 -19.82
CA THR A 128 5.77 -1.60 -19.14
C THR A 128 7.03 -1.00 -18.53
N GLN A 129 7.47 0.15 -19.06
CA GLN A 129 8.58 0.91 -18.48
C GLN A 129 8.03 1.95 -17.49
N LYS A 130 8.36 1.82 -16.21
CA LYS A 130 8.04 2.80 -15.17
C LYS A 130 9.34 3.48 -14.72
N MET A 131 9.47 4.78 -14.99
CA MET A 131 10.57 5.59 -14.46
C MET A 131 10.16 6.15 -13.09
N LYS A 132 10.97 5.90 -12.07
CA LYS A 132 10.75 6.42 -10.72
C LYS A 132 12.07 6.92 -10.16
N VAL A 133 12.01 8.01 -9.40
CA VAL A 133 13.14 8.47 -8.60
C VAL A 133 12.98 7.90 -7.20
N GLU A 134 13.98 7.16 -6.73
CA GLU A 134 13.98 6.62 -5.38
C GLU A 134 13.97 7.77 -4.35
N PRO A 135 13.01 7.80 -3.40
CA PRO A 135 12.85 8.92 -2.47
C PRO A 135 14.11 9.29 -1.68
N MET A 136 14.92 8.29 -1.32
CA MET A 136 16.19 8.53 -0.61
C MET A 136 17.24 9.21 -1.49
N THR A 137 17.26 8.89 -2.79
CA THR A 137 18.18 9.52 -3.74
C THR A 137 17.78 10.98 -3.96
N LEU A 138 16.48 11.26 -4.10
CA LEU A 138 15.97 12.63 -4.22
C LEU A 138 16.29 13.44 -2.96
N LYS A 139 16.06 12.87 -1.77
CA LYS A 139 16.38 13.52 -0.50
C LYS A 139 17.87 13.84 -0.36
N ALA A 140 18.75 12.92 -0.77
CA ALA A 140 20.20 13.15 -0.75
C ALA A 140 20.60 14.29 -1.72
N LEU A 141 20.05 14.30 -2.94
CA LEU A 141 20.28 15.36 -3.92
C LEU A 141 19.81 16.73 -3.41
N VAL A 142 18.61 16.79 -2.83
CA VAL A 142 18.04 18.02 -2.27
C VAL A 142 18.90 18.54 -1.12
N ARG A 143 19.35 17.66 -0.22
CA ARG A 143 20.26 18.03 0.87
C ARG A 143 21.57 18.60 0.33
N GLU A 144 22.21 17.91 -0.61
CA GLU A 144 23.47 18.36 -1.24
C GLU A 144 23.31 19.72 -1.91
N ARG A 145 22.21 19.94 -2.65
CA ARG A 145 21.98 21.23 -3.33
C ARG A 145 21.71 22.37 -2.37
N ILE A 146 20.95 22.14 -1.31
CA ILE A 146 20.70 23.15 -0.27
C ILE A 146 22.00 23.49 0.47
N GLU A 147 22.79 22.48 0.87
CA GLU A 147 24.09 22.69 1.54
C GLU A 147 25.11 23.39 0.63
N ALA A 148 25.04 23.16 -0.69
CA ALA A 148 25.88 23.82 -1.69
C ALA A 148 25.34 25.18 -2.20
N GLY A 149 24.19 25.65 -1.70
CA GLY A 149 23.57 26.91 -2.14
C GLY A 149 23.14 26.93 -3.61
N LYS A 150 22.86 25.76 -4.21
CA LYS A 150 22.43 25.61 -5.60
C LYS A 150 20.91 25.58 -5.71
N ASP A 151 20.41 26.01 -6.86
CA ASP A 151 18.97 26.02 -7.13
C ASP A 151 18.37 24.60 -7.25
N MET A 152 17.11 24.48 -6.85
CA MET A 152 16.39 23.21 -6.84
C MET A 152 15.87 22.88 -8.25
N PRO A 153 15.94 21.61 -8.69
CA PRO A 153 15.37 21.18 -9.96
C PRO A 153 13.85 21.04 -9.90
#